data_AF-A0A1J5X7I9-F1
#
_entry.id   AF-A0A1J5X7I9-F1
#
_cell.length_a   1.000
_cell.length_b   1.000
_cell.length_c   1.000
_cell.angle_alpha   90.00
_cell.angle_beta   90.00
_cell.angle_gamma   90.00
#
_symmetry.space_group_name_H-M   'P 1'
#
loop_
_entity.id
_entity.type
_entity.pdbx_description
1 polymer ?
#
loop_
_entity_poly.entity_id
_entity_poly.type
_entity_poly.pdbx_seq_one_letter_code
_entity_poly.pdbx_strand_id
1 'polypeptide(L)'
;MGADLPGHLTETHKTENNTVWAGKVKRLELSGCAVDMLPKLRLHDENTVEELVPRTGYLEHLTETLKTESKSIWVGKVRVLKLEGIVLRAFPKLRLHGENVMEVLELNTDRPEDFAEILKEENNSIWVGRVNRLRLEDNAVGILPKLIIREENVMEWIELLTGSYEEISDILRTENNSLWIGKVRRLFLFYHAVGILPKLRFHEENVFEEFVLNVYDPKGITEILKTENKSIWIGKVRKIEFKGCAEEIKNKLDFTLITPDD
;
A
#
# COMPACT_ATOMS: atom_id res chain seq x y z
N MET A 1 21.86 -12.04 -1.90
CA MET A 1 22.56 -13.23 -2.43
C MET A 1 22.05 -13.39 -3.86
N GLY A 2 22.82 -13.00 -4.88
CA GLY A 2 22.43 -13.13 -6.28
C GLY A 2 22.89 -14.49 -6.81
N ALA A 3 21.96 -15.36 -7.17
CA ALA A 3 22.27 -16.67 -7.74
C ALA A 3 21.54 -16.80 -9.09
N ASP A 4 22.14 -16.27 -10.14
CA ASP A 4 21.79 -16.60 -11.51
C ASP A 4 22.41 -17.96 -11.85
N LEU A 5 21.73 -19.07 -11.57
CA LEU A 5 21.95 -20.39 -12.22
C LEU A 5 20.87 -21.40 -11.76
N PRO A 6 20.12 -22.07 -12.67
CA PRO A 6 19.01 -22.98 -12.32
C PRO A 6 19.41 -24.26 -11.56
N GLY A 7 20.70 -24.63 -11.57
CA GLY A 7 21.17 -25.93 -11.08
C GLY A 7 21.23 -26.08 -9.55
N HIS A 8 21.31 -24.97 -8.79
CA HIS A 8 21.42 -25.01 -7.33
C HIS A 8 20.07 -24.96 -6.58
N LEU A 9 18.96 -24.74 -7.29
CA LEU A 9 17.64 -24.57 -6.66
C LEU A 9 16.95 -25.91 -6.35
N THR A 10 17.31 -26.99 -7.04
CA THR A 10 16.66 -28.31 -6.89
C THR A 10 16.80 -28.91 -5.50
N GLU A 11 17.90 -28.63 -4.78
CA GLU A 11 18.05 -28.99 -3.37
C GLU A 11 17.23 -28.08 -2.44
N THR A 12 17.10 -26.80 -2.77
CA THR A 12 16.33 -25.86 -1.95
C THR A 12 14.82 -26.14 -1.98
N HIS A 13 14.25 -26.70 -3.06
CA HIS A 13 12.83 -27.08 -3.10
C HIS A 13 12.48 -28.23 -2.12
N LYS A 14 13.46 -28.99 -1.64
CA LYS A 14 13.26 -30.02 -0.61
C LYS A 14 13.32 -29.47 0.82
N THR A 15 13.71 -28.22 0.97
CA THR A 15 13.90 -27.58 2.28
C THR A 15 12.54 -27.13 2.81
N GLU A 16 12.15 -27.64 3.98
CA GLU A 16 10.89 -27.28 4.64
C GLU A 16 10.87 -25.78 5.02
N ASN A 17 9.67 -25.20 5.11
CA ASN A 17 9.50 -23.80 5.53
C ASN A 17 10.06 -23.56 6.94
N ASN A 18 10.58 -22.36 7.19
CA ASN A 18 11.17 -21.96 8.48
C ASN A 18 12.35 -22.83 8.98
N THR A 19 13.10 -23.49 8.10
CA THR A 19 14.26 -24.31 8.50
C THR A 19 15.61 -23.61 8.33
N VAL A 20 15.71 -22.60 7.47
CA VAL A 20 16.96 -21.87 7.20
C VAL A 20 17.10 -20.73 8.20
N TRP A 21 17.87 -20.94 9.26
CA TRP A 21 18.11 -19.91 10.28
C TRP A 21 18.94 -18.74 9.71
N ALA A 22 18.31 -17.57 9.61
CA ALA A 22 18.95 -16.32 9.20
C ALA A 22 19.28 -15.41 10.40
N GLY A 23 18.74 -15.70 11.59
CA GLY A 23 19.01 -14.94 12.81
C GLY A 23 18.44 -13.53 12.80
N LYS A 24 19.21 -12.57 13.30
CA LYS A 24 18.87 -11.14 13.26
C LYS A 24 19.45 -10.55 11.97
N VAL A 25 18.57 -10.15 11.06
CA VAL A 25 18.91 -9.59 9.75
C VAL A 25 18.51 -8.13 9.70
N LYS A 26 19.51 -7.26 9.55
CA LYS A 26 19.30 -5.81 9.42
C LYS A 26 18.67 -5.45 8.07
N ARG A 27 19.10 -6.07 6.97
CA ARG A 27 18.61 -5.80 5.61
C ARG A 27 18.43 -7.11 4.87
N LEU A 28 17.24 -7.35 4.31
CA LEU A 28 16.91 -8.57 3.59
C LEU A 28 16.55 -8.22 2.14
N GLU A 29 17.54 -8.41 1.26
CA GLU A 29 17.41 -8.19 -0.19
C GLU A 29 17.50 -9.55 -0.89
N LEU A 30 16.38 -9.94 -1.52
CA LEU A 30 16.24 -11.19 -2.26
C LEU A 30 15.96 -10.84 -3.71
N SER A 31 16.74 -11.40 -4.64
CA SER A 31 16.64 -11.10 -6.07
C SER A 31 16.49 -12.37 -6.89
N GLY A 32 15.69 -12.33 -7.95
CA GLY A 32 15.46 -13.46 -8.83
C GLY A 32 14.91 -14.66 -8.06
N CYS A 33 15.46 -15.84 -8.31
CA CYS A 33 15.06 -17.09 -7.67
C CYS A 33 15.23 -17.10 -6.15
N ALA A 34 16.06 -16.22 -5.58
CA ALA A 34 16.24 -16.12 -4.13
C ALA A 34 14.98 -15.63 -3.41
N VAL A 35 14.05 -15.00 -4.13
CA VAL A 35 12.75 -14.60 -3.56
C VAL A 35 11.98 -15.83 -3.05
N ASP A 36 12.08 -16.97 -3.74
CA ASP A 36 11.46 -18.24 -3.33
C ASP A 36 12.10 -18.91 -2.10
N MET A 37 13.17 -18.32 -1.56
CA MET A 37 13.69 -18.71 -0.25
C MET A 37 12.93 -18.05 0.90
N LEU A 38 12.11 -17.02 0.65
CA LEU A 38 11.42 -16.27 1.70
C LEU A 38 10.64 -17.18 2.68
N PRO A 39 9.86 -18.19 2.24
CA PRO A 39 9.17 -19.12 3.16
C PRO A 39 10.10 -20.00 4.00
N LYS A 40 11.34 -20.22 3.53
CA LYS A 40 12.31 -21.12 4.15
C LYS A 40 13.13 -20.41 5.23
N LEU A 41 13.22 -19.08 5.16
CA LEU A 41 13.96 -18.29 6.13
C LEU A 41 13.25 -18.28 7.49
N ARG A 42 14.00 -18.63 8.52
CA ARG A 42 13.62 -18.45 9.92
C ARG A 42 14.40 -17.26 10.48
N LEU A 43 13.69 -16.15 10.65
CA LEU A 43 14.19 -14.97 11.33
C LEU A 43 13.95 -15.09 12.84
N HIS A 44 14.79 -14.42 13.62
CA HIS A 44 14.59 -14.31 15.06
C HIS A 44 13.26 -13.60 15.37
N ASP A 45 12.58 -13.94 16.48
CA ASP A 45 11.27 -13.37 16.82
C ASP A 45 11.35 -11.84 17.05
N GLU A 46 12.42 -11.40 17.71
CA GLU A 46 12.76 -9.97 17.88
C GLU A 46 13.42 -9.32 16.65
N ASN A 47 13.41 -9.97 15.48
CA ASN A 47 14.09 -9.41 14.32
C ASN A 47 13.44 -8.11 13.85
N THR A 48 14.29 -7.10 13.60
CA THR A 48 13.88 -5.83 13.01
C THR A 48 14.64 -5.64 11.71
N VAL A 49 13.96 -5.92 10.59
CA VAL A 49 14.47 -5.67 9.25
C VAL A 49 14.30 -4.18 8.95
N GLU A 50 15.40 -3.47 8.71
CA GLU A 50 15.36 -2.08 8.26
C GLU A 50 14.76 -1.97 6.86
N GLU A 51 15.10 -2.90 5.97
CA GLU A 51 14.63 -2.89 4.59
C GLU A 51 14.41 -4.32 4.07
N LEU A 52 13.18 -4.61 3.64
CA LEU A 52 12.75 -5.84 2.97
C LEU A 52 12.34 -5.50 1.53
N VAL A 53 13.17 -5.89 0.57
CA VAL A 53 13.00 -5.56 -0.86
C VAL A 53 13.25 -6.81 -1.71
N PRO A 54 12.27 -7.71 -1.81
CA PRO A 54 12.31 -8.80 -2.77
C PRO A 54 12.09 -8.27 -4.20
N ARG A 55 12.88 -8.75 -5.16
CA ARG A 55 12.81 -8.33 -6.57
C ARG A 55 12.88 -9.53 -7.50
N THR A 56 11.88 -9.73 -8.33
CA THR A 56 11.95 -10.66 -9.46
C THR A 56 11.01 -10.20 -10.57
N GLY A 57 11.35 -10.47 -11.82
CA GLY A 57 10.45 -10.27 -12.97
C GLY A 57 9.77 -11.56 -13.44
N TYR A 58 10.07 -12.70 -12.81
CA TYR A 58 9.62 -14.02 -13.25
C TYR A 58 8.76 -14.70 -12.19
N LEU A 59 7.59 -15.21 -12.62
CA LEU A 59 6.62 -15.87 -11.75
C LEU A 59 7.18 -17.16 -11.14
N GLU A 60 8.02 -17.86 -11.90
CA GLU A 60 8.65 -19.11 -11.46
C GLU A 60 9.51 -18.94 -10.20
N HIS A 61 10.00 -17.71 -9.93
CA HIS A 61 10.76 -17.36 -8.72
C HIS A 61 9.88 -17.07 -7.49
N LEU A 62 8.57 -17.19 -7.61
CA LEU A 62 7.58 -17.04 -6.54
C LEU A 62 6.76 -18.31 -6.33
N THR A 63 7.16 -19.42 -6.95
CA THR A 63 6.39 -20.67 -6.97
C THR A 63 6.17 -21.22 -5.55
N GLU A 64 7.21 -21.27 -4.73
CA GLU A 64 7.10 -21.75 -3.35
C GLU A 64 6.43 -20.72 -2.45
N THR A 65 6.73 -19.45 -2.68
CA THR A 65 6.13 -18.34 -1.94
C THR A 65 4.61 -18.29 -2.10
N LEU A 66 4.09 -18.51 -3.32
CA LEU A 66 2.67 -18.42 -3.59
C LEU A 66 1.88 -19.66 -3.15
N LYS A 67 2.55 -20.81 -3.01
CA LYS A 67 1.96 -22.03 -2.43
C LYS A 67 1.70 -21.93 -0.94
N THR A 68 2.35 -21.00 -0.23
CA THR A 68 2.14 -20.88 1.22
C THR A 68 0.76 -20.33 1.55
N GLU A 69 0.29 -20.61 2.77
CA GLU A 69 -0.95 -20.02 3.26
C GLU A 69 -0.81 -18.50 3.46
N SER A 70 -1.93 -17.79 3.49
CA SER A 70 -1.96 -16.36 3.85
C SER A 70 -1.35 -16.16 5.24
N LYS A 71 -0.56 -15.11 5.44
CA LYS A 71 0.08 -14.76 6.72
C LYS A 71 0.93 -15.89 7.32
N SER A 72 1.59 -16.70 6.49
CA SER A 72 2.43 -17.81 6.95
C SER A 72 3.92 -17.51 6.96
N ILE A 73 4.37 -16.51 6.19
CA ILE A 73 5.79 -16.18 6.05
C ILE A 73 6.18 -15.13 7.09
N TRP A 74 6.86 -15.53 8.16
CA TRP A 74 7.29 -14.62 9.22
C TRP A 74 8.45 -13.72 8.79
N VAL A 75 8.23 -12.41 8.79
CA VAL A 75 9.26 -11.41 8.46
C VAL A 75 9.69 -10.53 9.65
N GLY A 76 9.08 -10.72 10.83
CA GLY A 76 9.38 -9.93 12.03
C GLY A 76 8.84 -8.50 11.97
N LYS A 77 9.57 -7.56 12.59
CA LYS A 77 9.34 -6.11 12.45
C LYS A 77 10.05 -5.63 11.18
N VAL A 78 9.38 -4.85 10.35
CA VAL A 78 9.90 -4.32 9.08
C VAL A 78 9.72 -2.80 9.06
N ARG A 79 10.81 -2.04 8.95
CA ARG A 79 10.77 -0.57 8.84
C ARG A 79 10.41 -0.12 7.43
N VAL A 80 11.00 -0.71 6.40
CA VAL A 80 10.70 -0.40 4.99
C VAL A 80 10.32 -1.66 4.25
N LEU A 81 9.11 -1.68 3.69
CA LEU A 81 8.62 -2.74 2.82
C LEU A 81 8.31 -2.16 1.44
N LYS A 82 9.00 -2.66 0.41
CA LYS A 82 8.73 -2.32 -0.99
C LYS A 82 8.42 -3.58 -1.78
N LEU A 83 7.25 -3.62 -2.43
CA LEU A 83 6.85 -4.73 -3.30
C LEU A 83 6.40 -4.17 -4.64
N GLU A 84 7.09 -4.58 -5.70
CA GLU A 84 6.90 -4.05 -7.05
C GLU A 84 6.57 -5.21 -8.02
N GLY A 85 5.65 -4.95 -8.94
CA GLY A 85 5.23 -5.88 -9.99
C GLY A 85 4.79 -7.24 -9.42
N ILE A 86 5.32 -8.31 -9.97
CA ILE A 86 4.94 -9.68 -9.62
C ILE A 86 5.20 -10.06 -8.17
N VAL A 87 6.14 -9.39 -7.51
CA VAL A 87 6.47 -9.63 -6.10
C VAL A 87 5.34 -9.19 -5.18
N LEU A 88 4.49 -8.26 -5.63
CA LEU A 88 3.31 -7.83 -4.89
C LEU A 88 2.40 -9.01 -4.53
N ARG A 89 2.33 -10.07 -5.34
CA ARG A 89 1.57 -11.29 -5.05
C ARG A 89 1.96 -12.00 -3.76
N ALA A 90 3.20 -11.81 -3.30
CA ALA A 90 3.65 -12.35 -2.02
C ALA A 90 3.08 -11.58 -0.82
N PHE A 91 2.50 -10.38 -1.02
CA PHE A 91 2.09 -9.49 0.06
C PHE A 91 1.14 -10.14 1.07
N PRO A 92 0.04 -10.83 0.68
CA PRO A 92 -0.84 -11.49 1.64
C PRO A 92 -0.18 -12.66 2.37
N LYS A 93 0.94 -13.19 1.85
CA LYS A 93 1.67 -14.31 2.46
C LYS A 93 2.53 -13.85 3.63
N LEU A 94 2.91 -12.57 3.67
CA LEU A 94 3.77 -12.00 4.69
C LEU A 94 3.04 -11.88 6.03
N ARG A 95 3.71 -12.29 7.11
CA ARG A 95 3.28 -12.10 8.49
C ARG A 95 4.27 -11.17 9.19
N LEU A 96 3.81 -9.96 9.46
CA LEU A 96 4.51 -8.96 10.26
C LEU A 96 4.24 -9.16 11.75
N HIS A 97 5.15 -8.67 12.59
CA HIS A 97 4.94 -8.64 14.04
C HIS A 97 3.69 -7.81 14.39
N GLY A 98 2.96 -8.19 15.43
CA GLY A 98 1.74 -7.50 15.88
C GLY A 98 1.96 -6.05 16.38
N GLU A 99 3.22 -5.69 16.61
CA GLU A 99 3.67 -4.36 17.06
C GLU A 99 4.53 -3.68 16.01
N ASN A 100 4.39 -4.07 14.74
CA ASN A 100 5.19 -3.49 13.68
C ASN A 100 4.93 -1.99 13.57
N VAL A 101 6.00 -1.21 13.53
CA VAL A 101 5.96 0.23 13.23
C VAL A 101 6.81 0.43 11.99
N MET A 102 6.13 0.59 10.86
CA MET A 102 6.70 0.71 9.54
C MET A 102 6.89 2.19 9.20
N GLU A 103 8.10 2.53 8.77
CA GLU A 103 8.46 3.85 8.30
C GLU A 103 7.93 4.11 6.88
N VAL A 104 7.96 3.11 6.01
CA VAL A 104 7.50 3.18 4.61
C VAL A 104 6.87 1.86 4.17
N LEU A 105 5.64 1.94 3.64
CA LEU A 105 5.01 0.91 2.82
C LEU A 105 4.88 1.44 1.38
N GLU A 106 5.53 0.77 0.42
CA GLU A 106 5.48 1.15 -0.99
C GLU A 106 5.08 -0.08 -1.84
N LEU A 107 3.94 0.02 -2.51
CA LEU A 107 3.39 -1.05 -3.34
C LEU A 107 3.10 -0.50 -4.74
N ASN A 108 3.59 -1.17 -5.78
CA ASN A 108 3.35 -0.81 -7.18
C ASN A 108 3.11 -2.07 -8.00
N THR A 109 2.08 -2.08 -8.84
CA THR A 109 2.05 -2.94 -10.02
C THR A 109 1.19 -2.34 -11.13
N ASP A 110 1.73 -2.30 -12.35
CA ASP A 110 1.02 -1.94 -13.57
C ASP A 110 0.29 -3.16 -14.20
N ARG A 111 0.45 -4.35 -13.60
CA ARG A 111 -0.14 -5.61 -14.07
C ARG A 111 -1.33 -6.03 -13.21
N PRO A 112 -2.57 -6.03 -13.74
CA PRO A 112 -3.75 -6.47 -13.01
C PRO A 112 -3.65 -7.90 -12.47
N GLU A 113 -2.95 -8.80 -13.17
CA GLU A 113 -2.80 -10.20 -12.75
C GLU A 113 -1.99 -10.35 -11.46
N ASP A 114 -1.05 -9.43 -11.22
CA ASP A 114 -0.20 -9.44 -10.03
C ASP A 114 -0.92 -8.92 -8.78
N PHE A 115 -2.06 -8.27 -8.96
CA PHE A 115 -2.93 -7.77 -7.90
C PHE A 115 -4.20 -8.63 -7.68
N ALA A 116 -4.62 -9.40 -8.68
CA ALA A 116 -5.87 -10.18 -8.65
C ALA A 116 -5.99 -11.17 -7.46
N GLU A 117 -4.88 -11.72 -6.96
CA GLU A 117 -4.90 -12.58 -5.77
C GLU A 117 -5.19 -11.80 -4.49
N ILE A 118 -4.70 -10.56 -4.41
CA ILE A 118 -4.89 -9.67 -3.25
C ILE A 118 -6.32 -9.17 -3.20
N LEU A 119 -6.96 -8.95 -4.36
CA LEU A 119 -8.38 -8.57 -4.42
C LEU A 119 -9.32 -9.60 -3.79
N LYS A 120 -8.92 -10.87 -3.75
CA LYS A 120 -9.69 -11.96 -3.12
C LYS A 120 -9.67 -11.88 -1.59
N GLU A 121 -8.71 -11.16 -1.02
CA GLU A 121 -8.67 -10.92 0.43
C GLU A 121 -9.90 -10.11 0.86
N GLU A 122 -10.39 -10.35 2.08
CA GLU A 122 -11.47 -9.55 2.64
C GLU A 122 -11.00 -8.11 2.88
N ASN A 123 -11.94 -7.16 2.87
CA ASN A 123 -11.61 -5.79 3.25
C ASN A 123 -11.17 -5.77 4.72
N ASN A 124 -10.17 -4.95 5.05
CA ASN A 124 -9.55 -4.91 6.38
C ASN A 124 -9.00 -6.28 6.85
N SER A 125 -8.40 -7.08 5.96
CA SER A 125 -7.80 -8.36 6.34
C SER A 125 -6.26 -8.32 6.44
N ILE A 126 -5.60 -7.37 5.81
CA ILE A 126 -4.13 -7.32 5.69
C ILE A 126 -3.53 -6.41 6.76
N TRP A 127 -2.87 -6.99 7.76
CA TRP A 127 -2.19 -6.26 8.82
C TRP A 127 -0.77 -5.86 8.41
N VAL A 128 -0.49 -4.55 8.41
CA VAL A 128 0.83 -3.98 8.06
C VAL A 128 1.57 -3.36 9.25
N GLY A 129 0.94 -3.31 10.43
CA GLY A 129 1.45 -2.51 11.54
C GLY A 129 0.92 -1.07 11.51
N ARG A 130 1.54 -0.22 12.32
CA ARG A 130 1.43 1.24 12.17
C ARG A 130 2.32 1.66 11.01
N VAL A 131 1.80 2.46 10.09
CA VAL A 131 2.53 2.92 8.91
C VAL A 131 2.70 4.43 9.02
N ASN A 132 3.92 4.92 8.88
CA ASN A 132 4.21 6.36 8.85
C ASN A 132 3.99 6.95 7.45
N ARG A 133 4.43 6.24 6.40
CA ARG A 133 4.37 6.70 5.00
C ARG A 133 3.82 5.59 4.10
N LEU A 134 2.76 5.89 3.35
CA LEU A 134 2.09 4.93 2.48
C LEU A 134 2.11 5.43 1.03
N ARG A 135 2.73 4.67 0.13
CA ARG A 135 2.72 4.91 -1.31
C ARG A 135 2.10 3.72 -2.03
N LEU A 136 1.03 3.97 -2.78
CA LEU A 136 0.39 2.97 -3.64
C LEU A 136 0.34 3.51 -5.08
N GLU A 137 0.86 2.71 -6.01
CA GLU A 137 0.91 3.07 -7.44
C GLU A 137 0.20 2.05 -8.32
N ASP A 138 -0.45 2.57 -9.37
CA ASP A 138 -1.19 1.81 -10.38
C ASP A 138 -2.23 0.88 -9.74
N ASN A 139 -2.28 -0.39 -10.13
CA ASN A 139 -3.23 -1.37 -9.58
C ASN A 139 -3.08 -1.57 -8.07
N ALA A 140 -1.93 -1.23 -7.47
CA ALA A 140 -1.74 -1.34 -6.03
C ALA A 140 -2.63 -0.36 -5.23
N VAL A 141 -3.14 0.71 -5.84
CA VAL A 141 -4.13 1.60 -5.20
C VAL A 141 -5.37 0.80 -4.78
N GLY A 142 -5.76 -0.21 -5.55
CA GLY A 142 -6.86 -1.12 -5.24
C GLY A 142 -6.67 -1.92 -3.94
N ILE A 143 -5.46 -2.00 -3.38
CA ILE A 143 -5.17 -2.68 -2.11
C ILE A 143 -5.68 -1.88 -0.91
N LEU A 144 -5.90 -0.56 -1.06
CA LEU A 144 -6.24 0.32 0.06
C LEU A 144 -7.38 -0.22 0.96
N PRO A 145 -8.52 -0.73 0.44
CA PRO A 145 -9.59 -1.30 1.26
C PRO A 145 -9.22 -2.59 2.00
N LYS A 146 -8.16 -3.27 1.58
CA LYS A 146 -7.68 -4.54 2.16
C LYS A 146 -6.79 -4.31 3.37
N LEU A 147 -6.17 -3.13 3.49
CA LEU A 147 -5.26 -2.79 4.58
C LEU A 147 -6.02 -2.53 5.88
N ILE A 148 -5.50 -3.08 6.98
CA ILE A 148 -5.95 -2.73 8.33
C ILE A 148 -5.21 -1.48 8.78
N ILE A 149 -5.89 -0.33 8.72
CA ILE A 149 -5.41 0.93 9.28
C ILE A 149 -6.16 1.17 10.59
N ARG A 150 -5.46 1.11 11.72
CA ARG A 150 -6.09 1.34 13.02
C ARG A 150 -6.28 2.82 13.31
N GLU A 151 -7.21 3.11 14.20
CA GLU A 151 -7.57 4.47 14.62
C GLU A 151 -6.38 5.25 15.21
N GLU A 152 -5.50 4.57 15.95
CA GLU A 152 -4.32 5.19 16.55
C GLU A 152 -3.17 5.45 15.56
N ASN A 153 -3.30 5.08 14.29
CA ASN A 153 -2.27 5.32 13.29
C ASN A 153 -2.31 6.77 12.81
N VAL A 154 -1.20 7.48 13.01
CA VAL A 154 -0.99 8.85 12.51
C VAL A 154 0.08 8.81 11.42
N MET A 155 -0.34 8.99 10.18
CA MET A 155 0.54 8.98 9.01
C MET A 155 1.14 10.36 8.74
N GLU A 156 2.43 10.39 8.44
CA GLU A 156 3.11 11.56 7.90
C GLU A 156 2.62 11.90 6.50
N TRP A 157 2.43 10.89 5.64
CA TRP A 157 1.78 11.07 4.35
C TRP A 157 1.19 9.80 3.74
N ILE A 158 0.20 10.01 2.87
CA ILE A 158 -0.32 9.03 1.91
C ILE A 158 -0.16 9.60 0.50
N GLU A 159 0.41 8.81 -0.40
CA GLU A 159 0.53 9.12 -1.83
C GLU A 159 -0.14 8.00 -2.64
N LEU A 160 -1.17 8.35 -3.41
CA LEU A 160 -1.90 7.42 -4.29
C LEU A 160 -1.84 7.92 -5.72
N LEU A 161 -1.43 7.06 -6.63
CA LEU A 161 -1.21 7.39 -8.03
C LEU A 161 -1.71 6.23 -8.90
N THR A 162 -2.60 6.48 -9.85
CA THR A 162 -3.06 5.45 -10.79
C THR A 162 -3.35 6.07 -12.16
N GLY A 163 -2.77 5.46 -13.20
CA GLY A 163 -2.93 5.91 -14.58
C GLY A 163 -4.26 5.53 -15.23
N SER A 164 -5.07 4.69 -14.58
CA SER A 164 -6.28 4.12 -15.20
C SER A 164 -7.47 4.05 -14.23
N TYR A 165 -8.67 4.30 -14.75
CA TYR A 165 -9.92 4.20 -13.98
C TYR A 165 -10.22 2.74 -13.56
N GLU A 166 -9.85 1.78 -14.42
CA GLU A 166 -10.09 0.35 -14.23
C GLU A 166 -9.41 -0.16 -12.95
N GLU A 167 -8.22 0.36 -12.63
CA GLU A 167 -7.39 -0.01 -11.48
C GLU A 167 -8.05 0.29 -10.12
N ILE A 168 -8.98 1.26 -10.09
CA ILE A 168 -9.69 1.70 -8.88
C ILE A 168 -11.19 1.45 -8.94
N SER A 169 -11.67 0.75 -9.96
CA SER A 169 -13.10 0.55 -10.21
C SER A 169 -13.84 -0.08 -9.02
N ASP A 170 -13.22 -1.03 -8.32
CA ASP A 170 -13.78 -1.64 -7.12
C ASP A 170 -13.89 -0.66 -5.95
N ILE A 171 -12.91 0.23 -5.76
CA ILE A 171 -12.96 1.29 -4.76
C ILE A 171 -14.11 2.26 -5.08
N LEU A 172 -14.26 2.64 -6.34
CA LEU A 172 -15.28 3.60 -6.74
C LEU A 172 -16.71 3.09 -6.53
N ARG A 173 -16.90 1.76 -6.50
CA ARG A 173 -18.18 1.12 -6.18
C ARG A 173 -18.53 1.08 -4.69
N THR A 174 -17.57 1.38 -3.81
CA THR A 174 -17.83 1.47 -2.37
C THR A 174 -18.69 2.70 -2.02
N GLU A 175 -19.29 2.67 -0.84
CA GLU A 175 -20.03 3.82 -0.32
C GLU A 175 -19.08 5.00 -0.05
N ASN A 176 -19.61 6.22 -0.15
CA ASN A 176 -18.84 7.40 0.23
C ASN A 176 -18.50 7.36 1.73
N ASN A 177 -17.32 7.87 2.10
CA ASN A 177 -16.81 7.84 3.48
C ASN A 177 -16.74 6.43 4.10
N SER A 178 -16.56 5.37 3.29
CA SER A 178 -16.47 3.99 3.79
C SER A 178 -15.03 3.53 4.06
N LEU A 179 -14.04 4.14 3.41
CA LEU A 179 -12.63 3.75 3.53
C LEU A 179 -11.92 4.54 4.63
N TRP A 180 -11.83 3.95 5.82
CA TRP A 180 -11.10 4.55 6.93
C TRP A 180 -9.59 4.58 6.68
N ILE A 181 -8.99 5.76 6.76
CA ILE A 181 -7.54 5.95 6.63
C ILE A 181 -6.88 6.70 7.81
N GLY A 182 -7.62 6.91 8.90
CA GLY A 182 -7.07 7.43 10.16
C GLY A 182 -6.70 8.92 10.12
N LYS A 183 -5.65 9.29 10.87
CA LYS A 183 -5.06 10.65 10.88
C LYS A 183 -3.91 10.70 9.88
N VAL A 184 -3.89 11.71 9.02
CA VAL A 184 -2.92 11.90 7.94
C VAL A 184 -2.50 13.37 7.87
N ARG A 185 -1.19 13.63 8.01
CA ARG A 185 -0.65 14.99 7.91
C ARG A 185 -0.65 15.51 6.47
N ARG A 186 -0.30 14.67 5.49
CA ARG A 186 -0.25 15.08 4.08
C ARG A 186 -0.89 14.04 3.16
N LEU A 187 -1.78 14.48 2.27
CA LEU A 187 -2.44 13.63 1.29
C LEU A 187 -2.11 14.09 -0.13
N PHE A 188 -1.64 13.16 -0.96
CA PHE A 188 -1.35 13.39 -2.36
C PHE A 188 -2.13 12.39 -3.22
N LEU A 189 -3.06 12.90 -4.04
CA LEU A 189 -3.82 12.09 -4.99
C LEU A 189 -3.47 12.54 -6.42
N PHE A 190 -2.99 11.59 -7.23
CA PHE A 190 -2.55 11.84 -8.60
C PHE A 190 -3.40 11.06 -9.62
N TYR A 191 -3.66 11.70 -10.77
CA TYR A 191 -4.38 11.14 -11.91
C TYR A 191 -5.76 10.59 -11.52
N HIS A 192 -6.07 9.33 -11.84
CA HIS A 192 -7.37 8.73 -11.52
C HIS A 192 -7.57 8.51 -10.01
N ALA A 193 -6.51 8.53 -9.19
CA ALA A 193 -6.62 8.40 -7.74
C ALA A 193 -7.40 9.57 -7.12
N VAL A 194 -7.48 10.72 -7.80
CA VAL A 194 -8.34 11.81 -7.32
C VAL A 194 -9.80 11.35 -7.19
N GLY A 195 -10.27 10.50 -8.10
CA GLY A 195 -11.65 10.02 -8.12
C GLY A 195 -12.07 9.21 -6.88
N ILE A 196 -11.12 8.64 -6.12
CA ILE A 196 -11.45 7.91 -4.89
C ILE A 196 -11.69 8.82 -3.69
N LEU A 197 -11.42 10.13 -3.79
CA LEU A 197 -11.54 11.07 -2.67
C LEU A 197 -12.89 10.98 -1.92
N PRO A 198 -14.06 10.89 -2.58
CA PRO A 198 -15.35 10.74 -1.89
C PRO A 198 -15.47 9.47 -1.04
N LYS A 199 -14.62 8.47 -1.29
CA LYS A 199 -14.66 7.17 -0.61
C LYS A 199 -13.84 7.18 0.68
N LEU A 200 -12.86 8.08 0.77
CA LEU A 200 -11.96 8.18 1.91
C LEU A 200 -12.67 8.80 3.12
N ARG A 201 -12.43 8.21 4.30
CA ARG A 201 -12.88 8.71 5.60
C ARG A 201 -11.67 8.99 6.48
N PHE A 202 -11.57 10.24 6.91
CA PHE A 202 -10.54 10.72 7.82
C PHE A 202 -11.08 10.81 9.24
N HIS A 203 -10.17 10.82 10.21
CA HIS A 203 -10.54 11.14 11.59
C HIS A 203 -11.07 12.57 11.69
N GLU A 204 -12.10 12.81 12.53
CA GLU A 204 -12.76 14.12 12.66
C GLU A 204 -11.80 15.25 13.08
N GLU A 205 -10.88 14.93 14.00
CA GLU A 205 -9.81 15.81 14.44
C GLU A 205 -8.62 15.94 13.46
N ASN A 206 -8.70 15.39 12.24
CA ASN A 206 -7.57 15.45 11.32
C ASN A 206 -7.30 16.89 10.86
N VAL A 207 -6.02 17.26 10.84
CA VAL A 207 -5.54 18.54 10.31
C VAL A 207 -4.50 18.24 9.25
N PHE A 208 -4.82 18.53 8.00
CA PHE A 208 -3.87 18.40 6.91
C PHE A 208 -2.87 19.57 6.92
N GLU A 209 -1.59 19.26 6.94
CA GLU A 209 -0.53 20.22 6.62
C GLU A 209 -0.51 20.52 5.13
N GLU A 210 -0.73 19.50 4.30
CA GLU A 210 -0.74 19.61 2.84
C GLU A 210 -1.76 18.64 2.23
N PHE A 211 -2.61 19.14 1.34
CA PHE A 211 -3.61 18.37 0.63
C PHE A 211 -3.50 18.70 -0.87
N VAL A 212 -3.07 17.73 -1.67
CA VAL A 212 -2.78 17.93 -3.10
C VAL A 212 -3.64 17.02 -3.95
N LEU A 213 -4.37 17.62 -4.89
CA LEU A 213 -5.08 16.93 -5.96
C LEU A 213 -4.46 17.31 -7.30
N ASN A 214 -4.00 16.33 -8.06
CA ASN A 214 -3.37 16.57 -9.34
C ASN A 214 -3.92 15.62 -10.40
N VAL A 215 -4.71 16.14 -11.34
CA VAL A 215 -5.35 15.35 -12.39
C VAL A 215 -5.50 16.19 -13.64
N TYR A 216 -5.03 15.67 -14.78
CA TYR A 216 -5.10 16.33 -16.08
C TYR A 216 -6.12 15.70 -17.04
N ASP A 217 -6.59 14.49 -16.76
CA ASP A 217 -7.70 13.86 -17.48
C ASP A 217 -9.01 14.10 -16.72
N PRO A 218 -10.00 14.81 -17.32
CA PRO A 218 -11.32 15.00 -16.71
C PRO A 218 -12.02 13.71 -16.27
N LYS A 219 -11.70 12.56 -16.90
CA LYS A 219 -12.23 11.27 -16.48
C LYS A 219 -11.93 10.97 -15.01
N GLY A 220 -10.75 11.36 -14.52
CA GLY A 220 -10.33 11.17 -13.13
C GLY A 220 -11.16 11.91 -12.08
N ILE A 221 -12.01 12.87 -12.47
CA ILE A 221 -12.90 13.62 -11.55
C ILE A 221 -14.38 13.41 -11.83
N THR A 222 -14.74 12.56 -12.78
CA THR A 222 -16.14 12.38 -13.24
C THR A 222 -17.09 12.02 -12.09
N GLU A 223 -16.66 11.14 -11.19
CA GLU A 223 -17.47 10.75 -10.03
C GLU A 223 -17.66 11.89 -9.04
N ILE A 224 -16.66 12.76 -8.86
CA ILE A 224 -16.73 13.90 -7.97
C ILE A 224 -17.64 15.00 -8.53
N LEU A 225 -17.59 15.24 -9.84
CA LEU A 225 -18.43 16.26 -10.49
C LEU A 225 -19.94 15.98 -10.33
N LYS A 226 -20.33 14.71 -10.19
CA LYS A 226 -21.70 14.26 -9.94
C LYS A 226 -22.19 14.53 -8.51
N THR A 227 -21.28 14.83 -7.58
CA THR A 227 -21.62 15.08 -6.18
C THR A 227 -22.18 16.50 -5.99
N GLU A 228 -22.88 16.72 -4.88
CA GLU A 228 -23.37 18.04 -4.53
C GLU A 228 -22.21 18.97 -4.13
N ASN A 229 -22.44 20.28 -4.16
CA ASN A 229 -21.41 21.21 -3.70
C ASN A 229 -21.22 21.03 -2.19
N LYS A 230 -19.96 21.07 -1.73
CA LYS A 230 -19.58 20.85 -0.33
C LYS A 230 -20.04 19.50 0.27
N SER A 231 -20.24 18.47 -0.55
CA SER A 231 -20.61 17.14 -0.02
C SER A 231 -19.43 16.25 0.35
N ILE A 232 -18.20 16.63 -0.02
CA ILE A 232 -16.98 15.87 0.28
C ILE A 232 -16.22 16.58 1.40
N TRP A 233 -16.39 16.11 2.62
CA TRP A 233 -15.73 16.70 3.79
C TRP A 233 -14.27 16.25 3.89
N ILE A 234 -13.34 17.20 4.02
CA ILE A 234 -11.91 16.93 4.23
C ILE A 234 -11.35 17.61 5.50
N GLY A 235 -12.20 18.30 6.28
CA GLY A 235 -11.82 18.85 7.58
C GLY A 235 -10.96 20.11 7.51
N LYS A 236 -9.97 20.22 8.42
CA LYS A 236 -9.07 21.37 8.52
C LYS A 236 -7.84 21.18 7.65
N VAL A 237 -7.43 22.22 6.92
CA VAL A 237 -6.30 22.17 6.00
C VAL A 237 -5.45 23.44 6.11
N ARG A 238 -4.13 23.30 6.23
CA ARG A 238 -3.18 24.44 6.24
C ARG A 238 -2.81 24.86 4.82
N LYS A 239 -2.51 23.89 3.94
CA LYS A 239 -2.19 24.12 2.52
C LYS A 239 -2.99 23.17 1.64
N ILE A 240 -3.69 23.71 0.66
CA ILE A 240 -4.39 22.94 -0.38
C ILE A 240 -3.90 23.35 -1.76
N GLU A 241 -3.65 22.38 -2.63
CA GLU A 241 -3.21 22.60 -4.00
C GLU A 241 -4.05 21.75 -4.96
N PHE A 242 -4.56 22.39 -6.01
CA PHE A 242 -5.27 21.74 -7.11
C PHE A 242 -4.46 21.96 -8.39
N LYS A 243 -4.22 20.90 -9.16
CA LYS A 243 -3.52 20.95 -10.45
C LYS A 243 -4.38 20.36 -11.56
N GLY A 244 -4.36 21.00 -12.72
CA GLY A 244 -5.13 20.58 -13.89
C GLY A 244 -6.64 20.68 -13.66
N CYS A 245 -7.37 19.64 -14.04
CA CYS A 245 -8.81 19.52 -13.87
C CYS A 245 -9.25 19.50 -12.39
N ALA A 246 -8.33 19.30 -11.43
CA ALA A 246 -8.67 19.32 -10.01
C ALA A 246 -9.33 20.63 -9.55
N GLU A 247 -9.07 21.76 -10.22
CA GLU A 247 -9.71 23.04 -9.90
C GLU A 247 -11.23 23.01 -10.10
N GLU A 248 -11.73 22.18 -11.02
CA GLU A 248 -13.15 22.07 -11.33
C GLU A 248 -13.97 21.45 -10.19
N ILE A 249 -13.32 20.68 -9.31
CA ILE A 249 -13.97 20.02 -8.17
C ILE A 249 -13.81 20.76 -6.85
N LYS A 250 -13.17 21.92 -6.85
CA LYS A 250 -12.93 22.72 -5.63
C LYS A 250 -14.23 23.04 -4.89
N ASN A 251 -15.31 23.33 -5.62
CA ASN A 251 -16.62 23.64 -5.03
C ASN A 251 -17.35 22.40 -4.43
N LYS A 252 -16.86 21.19 -4.71
CA LYS A 252 -17.39 19.93 -4.17
C LYS A 252 -16.84 19.62 -2.78
N LEU A 253 -15.69 20.20 -2.44
CA LEU A 253 -15.01 19.95 -1.17
C LEU A 253 -15.53 20.89 -0.07
N ASP A 254 -15.73 20.33 1.12
CA ASP A 254 -16.01 21.05 2.36
C ASP A 254 -14.78 21.02 3.26
N PHE A 255 -14.15 22.18 3.43
CA PHE A 255 -12.93 22.31 4.22
C PHE A 255 -12.81 23.68 4.87
N THR A 256 -12.09 23.72 5.99
CA THR A 256 -11.70 24.95 6.67
C THR A 256 -10.21 25.17 6.49
N LEU A 257 -9.83 26.26 5.82
CA LEU A 257 -8.45 26.70 5.79
C LEU A 257 -8.07 27.29 7.14
N ILE A 258 -6.97 26.81 7.72
CA ILE A 258 -6.44 27.30 8.99
C ILE A 258 -5.01 27.84 8.79
N THR A 259 -4.64 28.82 9.59
CA THR A 259 -3.32 29.43 9.59
C THR A 259 -2.35 28.65 10.46
N PRO A 260 -1.01 28.78 10.30
CA PRO A 260 0.00 28.14 11.15
C PRO A 260 -0.21 28.33 12.66
N ASP A 261 -0.89 29.41 13.06
CA ASP A 261 -1.10 29.82 14.46
C ASP A 261 -2.39 29.23 15.09
N ASP A 262 -3.21 28.51 14.31
CA ASP A 262 -4.43 27.79 14.75
C ASP A 262 -4.18 26.35 15.22
#